data_AF-A0A832HFT3-F1
#
_entry.id   AF-A0A832HFT3-F1
#
_cell.length_a   1.000
_cell.length_b   1.000
_cell.length_c   1.000
_cell.angle_alpha   90.00
_cell.angle_beta   90.00
_cell.angle_gamma   90.00
#
_symmetry.space_group_name_H-M   'P 1'
#
loop_
_entity.id
_entity.type
_entity.pdbx_description
1 polymer ?
#
loop_
_entity_poly.entity_id
_entity_poly.type
_entity_poly.pdbx_seq_one_letter_code
_entity_poly.pdbx_strand_id
1 'polypeptide(L)' 'MAKAEKQLTFEESMQQLEQIVGAIESGQIGLEESLAKYEQGMTLVKRCRDILDKAEKRIEVLSQTGQGLKAEPLDEEAAG' A
#
# COMPACT_ATOMS: atom_id res chain seq x y z
N MET A 1 29.79 3.29 -6.16
CA MET A 1 28.65 2.95 -7.05
C MET A 1 27.46 2.68 -6.16
N ALA A 2 26.46 3.56 -6.15
CA ALA A 2 25.27 3.39 -5.31
C ALA A 2 24.41 2.27 -5.90
N LYS A 3 24.22 1.18 -5.15
CA LYS A 3 23.21 0.16 -5.48
C LYS A 3 21.86 0.88 -5.49
N ALA A 4 21.17 0.87 -6.63
CA ALA A 4 19.77 1.25 -6.66
C ALA A 4 19.01 0.25 -5.79
N GLU A 5 18.60 0.68 -4.60
CA GLU A 5 17.81 -0.15 -3.71
C GLU A 5 16.48 -0.46 -4.42
N LYS A 6 16.23 -1.74 -4.64
CA LYS A 6 15.00 -2.18 -5.31
C LYS A 6 13.83 -1.79 -4.41
N GLN A 7 13.07 -0.83 -4.90
CA GLN A 7 11.88 -0.32 -4.24
C GLN A 7 10.80 -1.42 -4.13
N LEU A 8 10.30 -1.68 -2.92
CA LEU A 8 9.33 -2.77 -2.63
C LEU A 8 8.03 -2.64 -3.44
N THR A 9 7.41 -3.75 -3.86
CA THR A 9 6.06 -3.71 -4.44
C THR A 9 5.01 -3.32 -3.39
N PHE A 10 3.76 -3.14 -3.83
CA PHE A 10 2.64 -2.89 -2.92
C PHE A 10 2.44 -4.08 -1.97
N GLU A 11 2.42 -5.30 -2.52
CA GLU A 11 2.23 -6.54 -1.80
C GLU A 11 3.37 -6.78 -0.79
N GLU A 12 4.62 -6.55 -1.20
CA GLU A 12 5.78 -6.65 -0.30
C GLU A 12 5.70 -5.62 0.83
N SER A 13 5.24 -4.40 0.54
CA SER A 13 5.09 -3.34 1.55
C SER A 13 3.96 -3.65 2.54
N MET A 14 2.84 -4.18 2.06
CA MET A 14 1.72 -4.62 2.87
C MET A 14 2.09 -5.80 3.77
N GLN A 15 2.77 -6.81 3.24
CA GLN A 15 3.21 -7.96 4.02
C GLN A 15 4.15 -7.54 5.17
N GLN A 16 5.07 -6.60 4.93
CA GLN A 16 5.93 -6.08 5.98
C GLN A 16 5.16 -5.26 7.02
N LEU A 17 4.16 -4.49 6.57
CA LEU A 17 3.30 -3.72 7.48
C LEU A 17 2.50 -4.65 8.41
N GLU A 18 1.93 -5.73 7.87
CA GLU A 18 1.21 -6.75 8.67
C GLU A 18 2.12 -7.38 9.73
N GLN A 19 3.37 -7.70 9.37
CA GLN A 19 4.35 -8.24 10.32
C GLN A 19 4.68 -7.24 11.43
N ILE A 20 4.82 -5.96 11.10
CA ILE A 20 5.07 -4.89 12.07
C ILE A 20 3.89 -4.76 13.03
N VAL A 21 2.67 -4.70 12.50
CA VAL A 21 1.44 -4.60 13.30
C VAL A 21 1.34 -5.80 14.23
N GLY A 22 1.51 -7.02 13.71
CA GLY A 22 1.48 -8.23 14.53
C GLY A 22 2.55 -8.25 15.63
N ALA A 23 3.75 -7.74 15.35
CA ALA A 23 4.81 -7.62 16.37
C ALA A 23 4.44 -6.63 17.49
N ILE A 24 3.88 -5.47 17.13
CA ILE A 24 3.44 -4.47 18.11
C ILE A 24 2.25 -4.99 18.94
N GLU A 25 1.26 -5.59 18.29
CA GLU A 25 0.05 -6.13 18.93
C GLU A 25 0.34 -7.35 19.81
N SER A 26 1.41 -8.10 19.54
CA SER A 26 1.82 -9.23 20.37
C SER A 26 2.20 -8.82 21.80
N GLY A 27 2.60 -7.55 22.01
CA GLY A 27 3.09 -7.05 23.29
C GLY A 27 4.41 -7.70 23.75
N GLN A 28 5.09 -8.47 22.90
CA GLN A 28 6.33 -9.17 23.24
C GLN A 28 7.60 -8.31 23.05
N ILE A 29 7.46 -7.15 22.40
CA ILE A 29 8.56 -6.22 22.15
C ILE A 29 8.53 -5.06 23.15
N GLY A 30 9.71 -4.53 23.49
CA GLY A 30 9.85 -3.39 24.39
C GLY A 30 9.44 -2.05 23.73
N LEU A 31 9.21 -1.02 24.55
CA LEU A 31 8.74 0.30 24.09
C LEU A 31 9.61 0.90 22.98
N GLU A 32 10.93 0.89 23.13
CA GLU A 32 11.86 1.44 22.14
C GLU A 32 11.77 0.69 20.80
N GLU A 33 11.63 -0.63 20.85
CA GLU A 33 11.43 -1.45 19.65
C GLU A 33 10.06 -1.20 19.03
N SER A 34 9.00 -1.06 19.83
CA SER A 34 7.67 -0.68 19.34
C SER A 34 7.68 0.65 18.60
N LEU A 35 8.41 1.65 19.11
CA LEU A 35 8.55 2.96 18.47
C LEU A 35 9.30 2.84 17.14
N ALA A 36 10.42 2.12 17.11
CA ALA A 36 11.17 1.89 15.87
C ALA A 36 10.31 1.15 14.81
N LYS A 37 9.57 0.13 15.23
CA LYS A 37 8.65 -0.62 14.35
C LYS A 37 7.51 0.27 13.84
N TYR A 38 6.97 1.15 14.68
CA TYR A 38 5.95 2.11 14.27
C TYR A 38 6.45 3.08 13.19
N GLU A 39 7.66 3.64 13.35
CA GLU A 39 8.28 4.52 12.35
C GLU A 39 8.50 3.79 11.01
N GLN A 40 8.97 2.54 11.06
CA GLN A 40 9.09 1.68 9.88
C GLN A 40 7.71 1.45 9.22
N GLY A 41 6.69 1.16 10.03
CA GLY A 41 5.31 1.01 9.56
C GLY A 41 4.78 2.26 8.86
N MET A 42 5.03 3.45 9.40
CA MET A 42 4.64 4.72 8.78
C MET A 42 5.32 4.96 7.43
N THR A 43 6.59 4.54 7.30
CA THR A 43 7.30 4.60 6.02
C THR A 43 6.66 3.68 4.98
N LEU A 44 6.27 2.47 5.38
CA LEU A 44 5.57 1.51 4.52
C LEU A 44 4.17 1.99 4.13
N VAL A 45 3.41 2.58 5.06
CA VAL A 45 2.09 3.19 4.78
C VAL A 45 2.20 4.29 3.73
N LYS A 46 3.19 5.19 3.89
CA LYS A 46 3.44 6.24 2.89
C LYS A 46 3.74 5.64 1.53
N ARG A 47 4.59 4.60 1.49
CA ARG A 47 4.92 3.89 0.26
C ARG A 47 3.70 3.26 -0.41
N CYS A 48 2.84 2.58 0.35
CA CYS A 48 1.61 2.00 -0.19
C CYS A 48 0.73 3.07 -0.85
N ARG A 49 0.55 4.21 -0.18
CA ARG A 49 -0.19 5.36 -0.73
C ARG A 49 0.44 5.87 -2.02
N ASP A 50 1.76 6.08 -2.04
CA ASP A 50 2.47 6.54 -3.24
C ASP A 50 2.31 5.58 -4.43
N ILE A 51 2.21 4.27 -4.18
CA ILE A 51 1.97 3.27 -5.23
C ILE A 51 0.53 3.35 -5.73
N LEU A 52 -0.44 3.43 -4.82
CA LEU A 52 -1.87 3.54 -5.15
C LEU A 52 -2.16 4.83 -5.94
N ASP A 53 -1.64 5.97 -5.50
CA ASP A 53 -1.80 7.26 -6.19
C ASP A 53 -1.27 7.21 -7.62
N LYS A 54 -0.14 6.51 -7.84
CA LYS A 54 0.43 6.31 -9.18
C LYS A 54 -0.45 5.40 -10.04
N ALA A 55 -1.00 4.35 -9.45
CA ALA A 55 -1.91 3.44 -10.14
C ALA A 55 -3.20 4.16 -10.56
N GLU A 56 -3.79 4.94 -9.66
CA GLU A 56 -4.99 5.75 -9.91
C GLU A 56 -4.77 6.76 -11.05
N LYS A 57 -3.68 7.54 -10.99
CA LYS A 57 -3.32 8.49 -12.06
C LYS A 57 -3.15 7.80 -13.41
N ARG A 58 -2.57 6.59 -13.42
CA ARG A 58 -2.41 5.82 -14.66
C ARG A 58 -3.77 5.39 -15.21
N ILE A 59 -4.69 4.96 -14.36
CA ILE A 59 -6.07 4.63 -14.76
C ILE A 59 -6.77 5.87 -15.33
N GLU A 60 -6.66 7.01 -14.66
CA GLU A 60 -7.25 8.28 -15.11
C GLU A 60 -6.79 8.66 -16.53
N VAL A 61 -5.48 8.61 -16.79
CA VAL A 61 -4.90 8.89 -18.11
C VAL A 61 -5.40 7.90 -19.18
N LEU A 62 -5.51 6.61 -18.85
CA LEU A 62 -6.03 5.61 -19.79
C LEU A 62 -7.52 5.83 -20.10
N SER A 63 -8.31 6.22 -19.11
CA SER A 63 -9.72 6.56 -19.28
C SER A 63 -9.92 7.81 -20.15
N GLN A 64 -9.09 8.84 -19.97
CA GLN A 64 -9.16 10.09 -20.73
C GLN A 64 -8.71 9.93 -22.20
N THR A 65 -7.79 9.02 -22.48
CA THR A 65 -7.26 8.79 -23.85
C THR A 65 -8.18 7.93 -24.73
N GLY A 66 -9.39 7.59 -24.27
CA GLY A 66 -10.36 6.80 -25.04
C GLY A 66 -9.98 5.33 -25.21
N GLN A 67 -8.87 4.88 -24.60
CA GLN A 67 -8.46 3.49 -24.45
C GLN A 67 -9.03 2.85 -23.17
N GLY A 68 -9.87 3.58 -22.44
CA GLY A 68 -10.39 3.19 -21.13
C GLY A 68 -11.12 1.86 -21.16
N LEU A 69 -10.72 0.98 -20.23
CA LEU A 69 -11.56 -0.12 -19.75
C LEU A 69 -12.91 0.49 -19.41
N LYS A 70 -13.96 0.10 -20.13
CA LYS A 70 -15.32 0.52 -19.84
C LYS A 70 -15.64 -0.02 -18.45
N ALA A 71 -15.51 0.82 -17.42
CA ALA A 71 -15.96 0.47 -16.09
C ALA A 71 -17.47 0.34 -16.18
N GLU A 72 -17.96 -0.90 -16.27
CA GLU A 72 -19.37 -1.17 -16.03
C GLU A 72 -19.67 -0.71 -14.61
N PRO A 73 -20.75 0.05 -14.38
CA PRO A 73 -21.20 0.34 -13.03
C PRO A 73 -21.37 -0.99 -12.31
N LEU A 74 -20.70 -1.15 -11.17
CA LEU A 74 -21.00 -2.25 -10.27
C LEU A 74 -22.41 -1.96 -9.75
N ASP A 75 -23.41 -2.61 -10.34
CA ASP A 75 -24.80 -2.43 -9.96
C ASP A 75 -24.95 -2.54 -8.43
N GLU A 76 -25.46 -1.47 -7.82
CA GLU A 76 -25.78 -1.36 -6.39
C GLU A 76 -27.00 -2.22 -5.98
N GLU A 77 -27.34 -3.26 -6.74
CA GLU A 77 -28.51 -4.13 -6.49
C GLU A 77 -28.10 -5.60 -6.38
N ALA A 78 -27.54 -5.96 -5.23
CA ALA A 78 -27.62 -7.32 -4.69
C ALA A 78 -27.89 -7.29 -3.18
N ALA A 79 -28.81 -6.44 -2.76
CA ALA A 79 -29.49 -6.53 -1.47
C ALA A 79 -30.99 -6.64 -1.73
N GLY A 80 -31.42 -7.85 -2.08
CA GLY A 80 -32.81 -8.29 -2.09
C GLY A 80 -32.94 -9.55 -1.24
#